data_AF-A0A9D4WI83-F1
#
_entry.id   AF-A0A9D4WI83-F1
#
_cell.length_a   1.000
_cell.length_b   1.000
_cell.length_c   1.000
_cell.angle_alpha   90.00
_cell.angle_beta   90.00
_cell.angle_gamma   90.00
#
_symmetry.space_group_name_H-M   'P 1'
#
loop_
_entity.id
_entity.type
_entity.pdbx_description
1 polymer ?
#
loop_
_entity_poly.entity_id
_entity_poly.type
_entity_poly.pdbx_seq_one_letter_code
_entity_poly.pdbx_strand_id
1 'polypeptide(L)'
;MTAEPSIIIRELESDDLFLIFASDGLWEQLSDEAAVDLVFKYPRAGIAKRLVRAALQEAAKKREMRYADIKKIDKGIRRHFHDDITVIVIYLNQQRGSSSGGSKQTAVGYTTAPVDIFSLNADEAEKSMLGSVA
;
A
#
# COMPACT_ATOMS: atom_id res chain seq x y z
N MET A 1 24.99 -13.41 10.09
CA MET A 1 23.61 -13.40 9.59
C MET A 1 23.06 -14.81 9.78
N THR A 2 22.02 -14.97 10.59
CA THR A 2 21.27 -16.23 10.69
C THR A 2 20.00 -16.11 9.83
N ALA A 3 19.47 -17.22 9.35
CA ALA A 3 18.21 -17.26 8.61
C ALA A 3 17.01 -17.55 9.52
N GLU A 4 17.18 -17.34 10.84
CA GLU A 4 16.16 -17.60 11.85
C GLU A 4 15.28 -16.35 12.00
N PRO A 5 13.97 -16.41 11.70
CA PRO A 5 13.09 -15.27 11.82
C PRO A 5 12.64 -15.06 13.27
N SER A 6 12.24 -13.82 13.60
CA SER A 6 11.42 -13.57 14.78
C SER A 6 9.97 -13.88 14.48
N ILE A 7 9.30 -14.61 15.37
CA ILE A 7 7.90 -15.03 15.21
C ILE A 7 7.07 -14.32 16.27
N ILE A 8 6.07 -13.55 15.82
CA ILE A 8 5.11 -12.86 16.67
C ILE A 8 3.71 -13.32 16.25
N ILE A 9 2.91 -13.74 17.22
CA ILE A 9 1.51 -14.16 17.03
C ILE A 9 0.62 -13.12 17.69
N ARG A 10 -0.40 -12.66 16.97
CA ARG A 10 -1.41 -11.70 17.44
C ARG A 10 -2.79 -12.24 17.09
N GLU A 11 -3.69 -12.21 18.06
CA GLU A 11 -5.12 -12.44 17.79
C GLU A 11 -5.69 -11.17 17.16
N LEU A 12 -6.50 -11.33 16.12
CA LEU A 12 -7.10 -10.19 15.42
C LEU A 12 -8.28 -9.64 16.24
N GLU A 13 -8.27 -8.35 16.48
CA GLU A 13 -9.34 -7.62 17.18
C GLU A 13 -10.31 -6.96 16.21
N SER A 14 -11.45 -6.48 16.71
CA SER A 14 -12.53 -5.95 15.86
C SER A 14 -12.20 -4.64 15.13
N ASP A 15 -11.17 -3.97 15.61
CA ASP A 15 -10.61 -2.70 15.18
C ASP A 15 -9.32 -2.86 14.35
N ASP A 16 -8.82 -4.09 14.16
CA ASP A 16 -7.74 -4.39 13.23
C ASP A 16 -8.26 -4.32 11.79
N LEU A 17 -7.91 -3.25 11.06
CA LEU A 17 -8.47 -2.97 9.73
C LEU A 17 -7.62 -3.54 8.59
N PHE A 18 -6.30 -3.47 8.71
CA PHE A 18 -5.37 -3.86 7.66
C PHE A 18 -3.95 -4.11 8.19
N LEU A 19 -3.14 -4.79 7.39
CA LEU A 19 -1.71 -5.00 7.60
C LEU A 19 -0.94 -4.41 6.42
N ILE A 20 0.18 -3.74 6.69
CA ILE A 20 1.12 -3.27 5.67
C ILE A 20 2.41 -4.06 5.82
N PHE A 21 2.75 -4.87 4.83
CA PHE A 21 4.08 -5.46 4.70
C PHE A 21 4.86 -4.66 3.67
N ALA A 22 6.09 -4.26 3.99
CA ALA A 22 6.95 -3.60 3.03
C ALA A 22 8.44 -3.88 3.31
N SER A 23 9.25 -3.73 2.27
CA SER A 23 10.72 -3.69 2.42
C SER A 23 11.16 -2.42 3.14
N ASP A 24 12.37 -2.45 3.69
CA ASP A 24 13.07 -1.29 4.26
C ASP A 24 13.04 -0.04 3.37
N GLY A 25 13.14 -0.21 2.05
CA GLY A 25 13.03 0.90 1.10
C GLY A 25 11.77 1.77 1.26
N LEU A 26 10.65 1.23 1.79
CA LEU A 26 9.48 2.05 2.16
C LEU A 26 9.72 2.80 3.47
N TRP A 27 10.12 2.08 4.52
CA TRP A 27 10.24 2.57 5.89
C TRP A 27 11.42 3.52 6.10
N GLU A 28 12.41 3.53 5.21
CA GLU A 28 13.44 4.57 5.14
C GLU A 28 12.89 5.92 4.69
N GLN A 29 11.74 5.94 4.01
CA GLN A 29 11.14 7.14 3.43
C GLN A 29 9.91 7.63 4.17
N LEU A 30 9.07 6.73 4.68
CA LEU A 30 7.83 7.04 5.39
C LEU A 30 7.89 6.54 6.84
N SER A 31 7.26 7.28 7.76
CA SER A 31 6.97 6.75 9.10
C SER A 31 5.78 5.80 9.08
N ASP A 32 5.67 4.99 10.13
CA ASP A 32 4.55 4.07 10.32
C ASP A 32 3.20 4.81 10.27
N GLU A 33 3.10 5.96 10.95
CA GLU A 33 1.89 6.78 10.99
C GLU A 33 1.54 7.33 9.61
N ALA A 34 2.53 7.81 8.85
CA ALA A 34 2.31 8.32 7.51
C ALA A 34 1.80 7.22 6.56
N ALA A 35 2.33 6.00 6.67
CA ALA A 35 1.87 4.86 5.89
C ALA A 35 0.44 4.46 6.28
N VAL A 36 0.14 4.39 7.57
CA VAL A 36 -1.20 4.09 8.10
C VAL A 36 -2.22 5.13 7.64
N ASP A 37 -1.90 6.43 7.75
CA ASP A 37 -2.76 7.53 7.32
C ASP A 37 -3.09 7.45 5.82
N LEU A 38 -2.11 7.09 4.99
CA LEU A 38 -2.33 6.90 3.56
C LEU A 38 -3.29 5.74 3.29
N VAL A 39 -3.11 4.60 3.95
CA VAL A 39 -3.99 3.43 3.78
C VAL A 39 -5.40 3.69 4.31
N PHE A 40 -5.51 4.45 5.39
CA PHE A 40 -6.79 4.79 6.01
C PHE A 40 -7.58 5.81 5.18
N LYS A 41 -6.92 6.83 4.63
CA LYS A 41 -7.57 7.96 3.94
C LYS A 41 -7.97 7.66 2.49
N TYR A 42 -7.24 6.80 1.79
CA TYR A 42 -7.43 6.59 0.35
C TYR A 42 -8.11 5.25 0.01
N PRO A 43 -8.75 5.12 -1.17
CA PRO A 43 -9.38 3.87 -1.58
C PRO A 43 -8.41 2.69 -1.63
N ARG A 44 -8.94 1.47 -1.47
CA ARG A 44 -8.16 0.22 -1.57
C ARG A 44 -7.51 0.05 -2.95
N ALA A 45 -8.24 0.39 -4.01
CA ALA A 45 -7.76 0.31 -5.39
C ALA A 45 -6.57 1.26 -5.60
N GLY A 46 -5.41 0.72 -5.96
CA GLY A 46 -4.18 1.50 -6.16
C GLY A 46 -3.41 1.88 -4.89
N ILE A 47 -3.75 1.35 -3.71
CA ILE A 47 -3.16 1.80 -2.45
C ILE A 47 -1.64 1.55 -2.36
N ALA A 48 -1.17 0.37 -2.79
CA ALA A 48 0.25 0.05 -2.79
C ALA A 48 1.05 1.00 -3.70
N LYS A 49 0.53 1.34 -4.89
CA LYS A 49 1.16 2.32 -5.79
C LYS A 49 1.23 3.71 -5.15
N ARG A 50 0.19 4.12 -4.39
CA ARG A 50 0.20 5.38 -3.65
C ARG A 50 1.27 5.41 -2.55
N LEU A 51 1.44 4.32 -1.80
CA LEU A 51 2.51 4.21 -0.81
C LEU A 51 3.90 4.33 -1.46
N VAL A 52 4.14 3.59 -2.56
CA VAL A 52 5.39 3.70 -3.33
C VAL A 52 5.61 5.12 -3.86
N ARG A 53 4.55 5.77 -4.38
CA ARG A 53 4.64 7.14 -4.89
C ARG A 53 4.99 8.14 -3.78
N ALA A 54 4.35 8.04 -2.62
CA ALA A 54 4.63 8.90 -1.47
C ALA A 54 6.08 8.72 -0.98
N ALA A 55 6.56 7.48 -0.88
CA ALA A 55 7.95 7.19 -0.52
C ALA A 55 8.95 7.78 -1.51
N LEU A 56 8.71 7.65 -2.82
CA LEU A 56 9.55 8.26 -3.85
C LEU A 56 9.50 9.80 -3.83
N GLN A 57 8.36 10.41 -3.47
CA GLN A 57 8.24 11.85 -3.29
C GLN A 57 9.08 12.33 -2.10
N GLU A 58 9.05 11.63 -0.96
CA GLU A 58 9.90 11.95 0.18
C GLU A 58 11.38 11.73 -0.11
N ALA A 59 11.74 10.65 -0.81
CA ALA A 59 13.11 10.42 -1.27
C ALA A 59 13.60 11.55 -2.19
N ALA A 60 12.76 12.01 -3.13
CA ALA A 60 13.08 13.14 -4.00
C ALA A 60 13.26 14.43 -3.21
N LYS A 61 12.37 14.71 -2.24
CA LYS A 61 12.44 15.89 -1.38
C LYS A 61 13.72 15.91 -0.54
N LYS A 62 14.12 14.78 0.06
CA LYS A 62 15.39 14.65 0.82
C LYS A 62 16.64 14.89 -0.03
N ARG A 63 16.53 14.74 -1.35
CA ARG A 63 17.60 14.95 -2.32
C ARG A 63 17.45 16.23 -3.14
N GLU A 64 16.49 17.09 -2.78
CA GLU A 64 16.17 18.33 -3.49
C GLU A 64 15.89 18.14 -4.99
N MET A 65 15.27 17.01 -5.34
CA MET A 65 14.94 16.61 -6.70
C MET A 65 13.44 16.62 -6.95
N ARG A 66 13.04 16.66 -8.23
CA ARG A 66 11.64 16.45 -8.62
C ARG A 66 11.33 14.95 -8.66
N TYR A 67 10.08 14.59 -8.37
CA TYR A 67 9.58 13.23 -8.53
C TYR A 67 9.79 12.66 -9.96
N ALA A 68 9.67 13.51 -10.98
CA ALA A 68 9.91 13.11 -12.37
C ALA A 68 11.38 12.72 -12.63
N ASP A 69 12.31 13.35 -11.90
CA ASP A 69 13.74 13.14 -12.08
C ASP A 69 14.19 11.88 -11.35
N ILE A 70 13.71 11.66 -10.11
CA ILE A 70 14.06 10.44 -9.34
C ILE A 70 13.61 9.16 -10.05
N LYS A 71 12.47 9.20 -10.75
CA LYS A 71 11.93 8.06 -11.50
C LYS A 71 12.75 7.72 -12.76
N LYS A 72 13.50 8.68 -13.29
CA LYS A 72 14.33 8.53 -14.49
C LYS A 72 15.77 8.12 -14.17
N ILE A 73 16.13 8.01 -12.90
CA ILE A 73 17.50 7.63 -12.51
C ILE A 73 17.79 6.21 -12.98
N ASP A 74 18.90 6.07 -13.71
CA ASP A 74 19.34 4.80 -14.25
C ASP A 74 19.72 3.80 -13.16
N LYS A 75 19.56 2.51 -13.49
CA LYS A 75 20.00 1.40 -12.64
C LYS A 75 21.50 1.55 -12.36
N GLY A 76 21.90 1.33 -11.11
CA GLY A 76 23.27 1.53 -10.65
C GLY A 76 23.35 2.70 -9.68
N ILE A 77 23.18 3.94 -10.16
CA ILE A 77 23.22 5.12 -9.28
C ILE A 77 21.93 5.29 -8.46
N ARG A 78 20.81 4.69 -8.88
CA ARG A 78 19.51 4.77 -8.19
C ARG A 78 19.56 4.48 -6.69
N ARG A 79 20.38 3.53 -6.25
CA ARG A 79 20.55 3.16 -4.83
C ARG A 79 21.11 4.27 -3.94
N HIS A 80 21.73 5.31 -4.51
CA HIS A 80 22.13 6.49 -3.74
C HIS A 80 20.93 7.37 -3.35
N PHE A 81 19.80 7.21 -4.05
CA PHE A 81 18.60 8.02 -3.89
C PHE A 81 17.53 7.27 -3.10
N HIS A 82 17.28 6.00 -3.43
CA HIS A 82 16.36 5.12 -2.71
C HIS A 82 16.70 3.64 -2.99
N ASP A 83 16.35 2.74 -2.08
CA ASP A 83 16.43 1.30 -2.32
C ASP A 83 15.19 0.77 -3.08
N ASP A 84 15.18 -0.52 -3.42
CA ASP A 84 14.03 -1.17 -4.02
C ASP A 84 12.84 -1.18 -3.03
N ILE A 85 11.71 -0.62 -3.44
CA ILE A 85 10.50 -0.48 -2.61
C ILE A 85 9.48 -1.53 -3.03
N THR A 86 9.13 -2.43 -2.11
CA THR A 86 8.04 -3.40 -2.27
C THR A 86 7.01 -3.18 -1.17
N VAL A 87 5.72 -3.17 -1.52
CA VAL A 87 4.62 -2.92 -0.58
C VAL A 87 3.47 -3.87 -0.85
N ILE A 88 2.93 -4.48 0.20
CA ILE A 88 1.74 -5.34 0.20
C ILE A 88 0.81 -4.82 1.29
N VAL A 89 -0.45 -4.55 0.93
CA VAL A 89 -1.49 -4.14 1.89
C VAL A 89 -2.55 -5.23 1.93
N ILE A 90 -2.79 -5.80 3.11
CA ILE A 90 -3.80 -6.83 3.37
C ILE A 90 -4.93 -6.18 4.17
N TYR A 91 -6.15 -6.19 3.64
CA TYR A 91 -7.32 -5.70 4.38
C TYR A 91 -7.99 -6.84 5.13
N LEU A 92 -8.17 -6.66 6.43
CA LEU A 92 -8.77 -7.62 7.33
C LEU A 92 -10.29 -7.37 7.35
N ASN A 93 -11.00 -7.89 6.35
CA ASN A 93 -12.44 -7.70 6.28
C ASN A 93 -13.14 -8.62 7.29
N GLN A 94 -13.54 -8.09 8.44
CA GLN A 94 -14.42 -8.83 9.34
C GLN A 94 -15.84 -8.81 8.76
N GLN A 95 -16.30 -9.97 8.31
CA GLN A 95 -17.73 -10.21 8.15
C GLN A 95 -18.37 -9.99 9.51
N ARG A 96 -18.93 -8.81 9.74
CA ARG A 96 -20.08 -8.72 10.66
C ARG A 96 -21.16 -9.54 9.99
N GLY A 97 -21.31 -10.79 10.41
CA GLY A 97 -22.36 -11.67 9.92
C GLY A 97 -23.70 -10.99 10.16
N SER A 98 -24.29 -10.42 9.11
CA SER A 98 -25.68 -10.01 9.12
C SER A 98 -26.51 -11.30 9.18
N SER A 99 -26.83 -11.73 10.39
CA SER A 99 -27.87 -12.73 10.65
C SER A 99 -29.24 -12.12 10.33
N SER A 100 -29.55 -11.93 9.06
CA SER A 100 -30.91 -11.67 8.59
C SER A 100 -31.12 -12.16 7.15
N GLY A 101 -31.69 -13.36 7.06
CA GLY A 101 -32.65 -13.73 6.01
C GLY A 101 -32.16 -13.82 4.55
N GLY A 102 -31.86 -15.05 4.12
CA GLY A 102 -32.27 -15.56 2.81
C GLY A 102 -31.48 -15.12 1.57
N SER A 103 -30.40 -15.86 1.27
CA SER A 103 -30.14 -16.44 -0.07
C SER A 103 -28.80 -17.20 -0.02
N LYS A 104 -28.82 -18.48 -0.41
CA LYS A 104 -27.61 -19.26 -0.66
C LYS A 104 -26.97 -18.74 -1.94
N GLN A 105 -25.84 -18.02 -1.83
CA GLN A 105 -24.86 -17.91 -2.91
C GLN A 105 -23.45 -17.72 -2.33
N THR A 106 -22.70 -18.83 -2.42
CA THR A 106 -21.24 -18.96 -2.63
C THR A 106 -20.29 -18.06 -1.84
N ALA A 107 -19.48 -18.72 -0.99
CA ALA A 107 -18.22 -18.24 -0.43
C ALA A 107 -17.53 -17.14 -1.25
N VAL A 108 -17.68 -15.89 -0.83
CA VAL A 108 -16.98 -14.75 -1.44
C VAL A 108 -15.53 -14.81 -0.96
N GLY A 109 -14.67 -15.25 -1.86
CA GLY A 109 -13.29 -15.67 -1.60
C GLY A 109 -12.37 -14.54 -1.14
N TYR A 110 -11.93 -14.63 0.11
CA TYR A 110 -10.81 -13.88 0.69
C TYR A 110 -9.46 -14.17 0.01
N THR A 111 -9.43 -15.05 -0.98
CA THR A 111 -8.24 -15.41 -1.78
C THR A 111 -8.26 -14.82 -3.19
N THR A 112 -9.28 -14.03 -3.55
CA THR A 112 -9.23 -13.30 -4.82
C THR A 112 -8.16 -12.22 -4.71
N ALA A 113 -7.07 -12.42 -5.46
CA ALA A 113 -6.05 -11.40 -5.64
C ALA A 113 -6.75 -10.06 -5.95
N PRO A 114 -6.32 -8.95 -5.33
CA PRO A 114 -6.87 -7.64 -5.66
C PRO A 114 -6.85 -7.46 -7.17
N VAL A 115 -7.91 -6.87 -7.73
CA VAL A 115 -8.04 -6.61 -9.17
C VAL A 115 -6.81 -5.84 -9.72
N ASP A 116 -6.08 -5.16 -8.83
CA ASP A 116 -4.91 -4.33 -9.10
C ASP A 116 -3.57 -4.92 -8.60
N ILE A 117 -3.31 -6.24 -8.74
CA ILE A 117 -1.98 -6.85 -8.43
C ILE A 117 -0.83 -6.05 -9.07
N PHE A 118 -1.09 -5.46 -10.23
CA PHE A 118 -0.36 -4.30 -10.73
C PHE A 118 -1.40 -3.20 -10.89
N SER A 119 -1.29 -2.10 -10.13
CA SER A 119 -2.21 -0.96 -10.23
C SER A 119 -2.00 -0.18 -11.54
N LEU A 120 -2.28 -0.85 -12.67
CA LEU A 120 -2.18 -0.33 -14.03
C LEU A 120 -3.09 0.89 -14.24
N ASN A 121 -4.16 1.04 -13.46
CA ASN A 121 -5.16 2.11 -13.64
C ASN A 121 -5.23 3.13 -12.49
N ALA A 122 -4.28 3.15 -11.55
CA ALA A 122 -4.31 4.11 -10.44
C ALA A 122 -4.28 5.59 -10.89
N ASP A 123 -3.75 5.87 -12.08
CA ASP A 123 -3.69 7.23 -12.61
C ASP A 123 -5.10 7.73 -13.03
N GLU A 124 -6.02 6.82 -13.41
CA GLU A 124 -7.42 7.17 -13.69
C GLU A 124 -8.23 7.44 -12.41
N ALA A 125 -7.96 6.68 -11.35
CA ALA A 125 -8.58 6.89 -10.04
C ALA A 125 -8.14 8.20 -9.38
N GLU A 126 -6.90 8.65 -9.61
CA GLU A 126 -6.45 9.98 -9.17
C GLU A 126 -7.10 11.11 -9.99
N LYS A 127 -7.31 10.90 -11.29
CA LYS A 127 -7.96 11.88 -12.16
C LYS A 127 -9.44 12.06 -11.84
N SER A 128 -10.15 11.00 -11.42
CA SER A 128 -11.55 11.10 -11.01
C SER A 128 -11.72 11.82 -9.66
N MET A 129 -10.77 11.68 -8.73
CA MET A 129 -10.80 12.42 -7.46
C MET A 129 -10.48 13.90 -7.62
N LEU A 130 -9.55 14.26 -8.51
CA LEU A 130 -9.23 15.66 -8.83
C LEU A 130 -10.29 16.35 -9.71
N GLY A 131 -11.09 15.58 -10.45
CA GLY A 131 -12.18 16.09 -11.29
C GLY A 131 -13.46 16.48 -10.54
N SER A 132 -13.62 16.07 -9.28
CA SER A 132 -14.80 16.40 -8.45
C SER A 132 -14.65 17.71 -7.67
N VAL A 133 -13.63 18.53 -7.97
CA VAL A 133 -13.36 19.81 -7.28
C VAL A 133 -13.46 21.02 -8.21
N ALA A 134 -14.21 20.91 -9.31
CA ALA A 134 -14.53 22.02 -10.21
C ALA A 134 -16.03 22.38 -10.14
#